data_AF-A0A238BTS4-F1
#
_entry.id   AF-A0A238BTS4-F1
#
_cell.length_a   1.000
_cell.length_b   1.000
_cell.length_c   1.000
_cell.angle_alpha   90.00
_cell.angle_beta   90.00
_cell.angle_gamma   90.00
#
_symmetry.space_group_name_H-M   'P 1'
#
loop_
_entity.id
_entity.type
_entity.pdbx_description
1 polymer ?
#
loop_
_entity_poly.entity_id
_entity_poly.type
_entity_poly.pdbx_seq_one_letter_code
_entity_poly.pdbx_strand_id
1 'polypeptide(L)' 'MHDDPTAHAEMLAIRRACRLLSTLILCDVDMFVTLESCAMCAQVISFARVRRVYFGAYNPKGGGIENKCLIG' A
#
# COMPACT_ATOMS: atom_id res chain seq x y z
N MET A 1 -8.72 -19.13 -0.83
CA MET A 1 -8.49 -17.69 -0.50
C MET A 1 -7.83 -17.01 -1.70
N HIS A 2 -8.36 -17.24 -2.92
CA HIS A 2 -7.73 -16.84 -4.18
C HIS A 2 -8.52 -15.75 -4.92
N ASP A 3 -9.63 -15.27 -4.35
CA ASP A 3 -10.67 -14.51 -5.06
C ASP A 3 -10.90 -13.09 -4.52
N ASP A 4 -9.90 -12.49 -3.86
CA ASP A 4 -9.96 -11.08 -3.43
C ASP A 4 -9.00 -10.23 -4.28
N PRO A 5 -9.49 -9.45 -5.26
CA PRO A 5 -8.64 -8.60 -6.10
C PRO A 5 -7.98 -7.46 -5.30
N THR A 6 -8.42 -7.21 -4.06
CA THR A 6 -7.82 -6.21 -3.16
C THR A 6 -6.71 -6.76 -2.28
N ALA A 7 -6.47 -8.08 -2.30
CA ALA A 7 -5.50 -8.78 -1.44
C ALA A 7 -4.03 -8.57 -1.85
N HIS A 8 -3.67 -7.35 -2.22
CA HIS A 8 -2.30 -6.91 -2.42
C HIS A 8 -1.52 -6.94 -1.10
N ALA A 9 -0.20 -7.07 -1.19
CA ALA A 9 0.68 -7.17 -0.02
C ALA A 9 0.50 -5.97 0.93
N GLU A 10 0.35 -4.76 0.41
CA GLU A 10 0.18 -3.53 1.18
C GLU A 10 -1.14 -3.53 1.95
N MET A 11 -2.22 -3.96 1.30
CA MET A 11 -3.54 -4.07 1.92
C MET A 11 -3.53 -5.06 3.07
N LEU A 12 -2.94 -6.25 2.85
CA LEU A 12 -2.82 -7.28 3.87
C LEU A 12 -1.94 -6.83 5.03
N ALA A 13 -0.84 -6.13 4.73
CA ALA A 13 0.07 -5.58 5.74
C ALA A 13 -0.62 -4.52 6.61
N ILE A 14 -1.34 -3.56 6.02
CA ILE A 14 -2.10 -2.54 6.76
C ILE A 14 -3.17 -3.20 7.62
N ARG A 15 -3.98 -4.11 7.06
CA ARG A 15 -5.01 -4.84 7.83
C ARG A 15 -4.40 -5.56 9.03
N ARG A 16 -3.23 -6.19 8.87
CA ARG A 16 -2.52 -6.86 9.96
C ARG A 16 -1.98 -5.87 10.99
N ALA A 17 -1.35 -4.78 10.56
CA ALA A 17 -0.83 -3.74 11.45
C ALA A 17 -1.94 -3.10 12.30
N CYS A 18 -3.08 -2.76 11.69
CA CYS A 18 -4.23 -2.19 12.40
C CYS A 18 -4.77 -3.14 13.47
N ARG A 19 -4.79 -4.45 13.21
CA ARG A 19 -5.19 -5.47 14.20
C ARG A 19 -4.18 -5.60 15.34
N LEU A 20 -2.88 -5.56 15.02
CA LEU A 20 -1.82 -5.69 16.03
C LEU A 20 -1.74 -4.48 16.96
N LEU A 21 -1.95 -3.29 16.41
CA LEU A 21 -1.84 -2.02 17.14
C LEU A 21 -3.19 -1.50 17.66
N SER A 22 -4.29 -2.21 17.36
CA SER A 22 -5.66 -1.83 17.71
C SER A 22 -6.02 -0.40 17.32
N THR A 23 -5.57 0.04 16.14
CA THR A 23 -5.81 1.39 15.59
C THR A 23 -5.97 1.32 14.07
N LEU A 24 -6.71 2.26 13.49
CA LEU A 24 -6.82 2.43 12.04
C LEU A 24 -5.81 3.44 11.49
N ILE A 25 -5.12 4.16 12.37
CA ILE A 25 -4.16 5.22 12.06
C ILE A 25 -2.76 4.75 12.41
N LEU A 26 -1.87 4.76 11.43
CA LEU A 26 -0.52 4.19 11.45
C LEU A 26 0.56 5.29 11.30
N CYS A 27 0.36 6.45 11.93
CA CYS A 27 1.24 7.63 11.84
C CYS A 27 2.71 7.38 12.25
N ASP A 28 2.99 6.33 13.02
CA ASP A 28 4.34 5.98 13.48
C ASP A 28 4.91 4.73 12.80
N VAL A 29 4.24 4.24 11.75
CA VAL A 29 4.64 3.06 10.99
C VAL A 29 5.29 3.48 9.68
N ASP A 30 6.43 2.87 9.38
CA ASP A 30 7.03 2.91 8.04
C ASP A 30 6.75 1.58 7.33
N MET A 31 6.45 1.65 6.03
CA MET A 31 6.12 0.49 5.21
C MET A 31 7.19 0.26 4.14
N PHE A 32 7.58 -1.00 3.96
CA PHE A 32 8.54 -1.42 2.94
C PHE A 32 7.85 -2.39 1.97
N VAL A 33 7.94 -2.09 0.68
CA VAL A 33 7.35 -2.89 -0.40
C VAL A 33 8.38 -3.16 -1.48
N THR A 34 8.31 -4.31 -2.15
CA THR A 34 9.32 -4.68 -3.16
C THR A 34 9.12 -3.94 -4.48
N LEU A 35 7.88 -3.58 -4.80
CA LEU A 35 7.47 -2.87 -6.01
C LEU A 35 6.65 -1.65 -5.61
N GLU A 36 6.76 -0.57 -6.39
CA GLU A 36 5.94 0.62 -6.21
C GLU A 36 4.44 0.27 -6.20
N SER A 37 3.77 0.76 -5.15
CA SER A 37 2.37 0.47 -4.90
C SER A 37 1.45 0.98 -5.99
N CYS A 38 0.43 0.19 -6.30
CA CYS A 38 -0.59 0.60 -7.25
C CYS A 38 -1.48 1.72 -6.70
N ALA A 39 -2.25 2.39 -7.57
CA ALA A 39 -3.13 3.49 -7.17
C ALA A 39 -4.07 3.15 -5.99
N MET A 40 -4.66 1.95 -5.98
CA MET A 40 -5.50 1.47 -4.87
C MET A 40 -4.71 1.40 -3.55
N CYS A 41 -3.52 0.79 -3.58
CA CYS A 41 -2.71 0.62 -2.37
C CYS A 41 -2.14 1.95 -1.89
N ALA A 42 -1.71 2.83 -2.80
CA ALA A 42 -1.28 4.19 -2.49
C ALA A 42 -2.38 4.98 -1.76
N GLN A 43 -3.64 4.84 -2.19
CA GLN A 43 -4.75 5.50 -1.52
C GLN A 43 -5.01 4.95 -0.12
N VAL A 44 -4.91 3.63 0.08
CA VAL A 44 -5.10 3.00 1.39
C VAL A 44 -3.99 3.38 2.36
N ILE A 45 -2.74 3.44 1.89
CA ILE A 45 -1.58 3.95 2.64
C ILE A 45 -1.85 5.38 3.14
N SER A 46 -2.38 6.24 2.28
CA SER A 46 -2.75 7.62 2.62
C SER A 46 -3.86 7.66 3.67
N PHE A 47 -4.93 6.88 3.52
CA PHE A 47 -6.02 6.82 4.50
C PHE A 47 -5.57 6.27 5.86
N ALA A 48 -4.69 5.27 5.87
CA ALA A 48 -4.11 4.72 7.09
C ALA A 48 -3.07 5.67 7.73
N ARG A 49 -2.69 6.77 7.06
CA ARG A 49 -1.68 7.72 7.50
C ARG A 49 -0.33 7.07 7.81
N VAL A 50 0.09 6.12 6.98
CA VAL A 50 1.44 5.53 7.09
C VAL A 50 2.47 6.65 6.93
N ARG A 51 3.47 6.68 7.81
CA ARG A 51 4.43 7.79 7.90
C ARG A 51 5.30 7.91 6.65
N ARG A 52 5.86 6.78 6.22
CA ARG A 52 6.76 6.68 5.06
C ARG A 52 6.56 5.34 4.38
N VAL A 53 6.73 5.34 3.06
CA VAL A 53 6.72 4.14 2.23
C VAL A 53 8.01 4.09 1.45
N TYR A 54 8.69 2.95 1.51
CA TYR A 54 9.90 2.66 0.77
C TYR A 54 9.60 1.54 -0.22
N PHE A 55 9.94 1.73 -1.49
CA PHE A 55 9.76 0.73 -2.53
C PHE A 55 11.08 0.39 -3.24
N GLY A 56 11.24 -0.86 -3.65
CA GLY A 56 12.48 -1.35 -4.26
C GLY A 56 12.61 -1.12 -5.77
N ALA A 57 11.49 -1.18 -6.50
CA ALA A 57 11.45 -0.99 -7.95
C ALA A 57 10.23 -0.16 -8.36
N TYR A 58 10.38 0.58 -9.46
CA TYR A 58 9.30 1.36 -10.07
C TYR A 58 8.27 0.48 -10.77
N ASN A 59 7.01 0.90 -10.74
CA ASN A 59 5.90 0.25 -11.45
C ASN A 59 5.35 1.17 -12.56
N PRO A 60 5.98 1.18 -13.75
CA PRO A 60 5.64 2.14 -14.81
C PRO A 60 4.24 1.96 -15.42
N LYS A 61 3.58 0.82 -15.20
CA LYS A 61 2.24 0.55 -15.76
C LYS A 61 1.12 0.87 -14.79
N GLY A 62 1.29 0.50 -13.52
CA GLY A 62 0.22 0.57 -12.52
C GLY A 62 0.59 1.29 -11.23
N GLY A 63 1.79 1.86 -11.14
CA GLY A 63 2.25 2.63 -9.99
C GLY A 63 1.34 3.83 -9.74
N GLY A 64 1.15 4.15 -8.46
CA GLY A 64 0.34 5.28 -8.01
C GLY A 64 1.07 6.22 -7.07
N ILE A 65 2.40 6.10 -6.94
CA ILE A 65 3.21 6.95 -6.06
C ILE A 65 4.01 7.95 -6.89
N GLU A 66 4.95 7.47 -7.71
CA GLU A 66 5.77 8.29 -8.62
C GLU A 66 5.34 8.12 -10.07
N ASN A 67 4.91 6.91 -10.44
CA ASN A 67 4.33 6.65 -11.75
C ASN A 67 2.83 6.94 -11.76
N LYS A 68 2.31 7.27 -12.94
CA LYS A 68 0.87 7.43 -13.15
C LYS A 68 0.27 6.09 -13.53
N CYS A 69 -0.83 5.72 -12.89
CA CYS A 69 -1.63 4.59 -13.34
C CYS A 69 -2.19 4.91 -14.73
N LEU A 70 -1.73 4.16 -15.73
CA LEU A 70 -2.25 4.25 -17.10
C LEU A 70 -3.42 3.29 -17.21
N ILE A 71 -4.65 3.81 -17.10
CA ILE A 71 -5.84 3.07 -17.50
C ILE A 71 -5.96 3.15 -19.03
N GLY A 72 -5.22 2.28 -19.70
CA GLY A 72 -5.36 2.02 -21.14
C GLY A 72 -6.41 0.97 -21.41
#